data_AF-A0A3B8WWT0-F1
#
_entry.id   AF-A0A3B8WWT0-F1
#
_cell.length_a   1.000
_cell.length_b   1.000
_cell.length_c   1.000
_cell.angle_alpha   90.00
_cell.angle_beta   90.00
_cell.angle_gamma   90.00
#
_symmetry.space_group_name_H-M   'P 1'
#
loop_
_entity.id
_entity.type
_entity.pdbx_description
1 polymer ?
#
loop_
_entity_poly.entity_id
_entity_poly.type
_entity_poly.pdbx_seq_one_letter_code
_entity_poly.pdbx_strand_id
1 'polypeptide(L)'
;QCGAAGGEGADDLPPALELSADTPNCRGVIVLTEKGGRGISLPAVAVDRQLIIESSQSVELLPVVESTALLSALAKLLTPPRLAGVKVMVTAGPTLEDIDPVRFIGNRSSGKMGYAVATAAWQAGAQVQLISGPVNLPAPFGVTVQRVRSAEEMQQAVEAGIAEQDIYISTAAVADFRPHVPSDRKIKKSGAGLAINLTVNPDILRSVAGRSTPPFCVGFAAETDQVENYARGKLRDKNLQMVAANLVGGEQGGFESDQNSLHLFWHGGERLLPFTGKEQLAVSLIEAVAERYRQWRRS
;
A
#
# COMPACT_ATOMS: atom_id res chain seq x y z
N GLN A 1 43.36 20.74 -20.11
CA GLN A 1 42.46 21.89 -20.39
C GLN A 1 41.46 21.37 -21.42
N CYS A 2 40.14 21.25 -21.25
CA CYS A 2 39.11 21.64 -20.28
C CYS A 2 38.27 20.36 -19.95
N GLY A 3 37.45 20.20 -18.91
CA GLY A 3 36.84 21.13 -17.96
C GLY A 3 35.30 21.18 -18.09
N ALA A 4 34.59 20.37 -17.27
CA ALA A 4 33.19 20.43 -16.77
C ALA A 4 32.01 20.59 -17.78
N ALA A 5 30.75 20.22 -17.55
CA ALA A 5 29.93 19.85 -16.38
C ALA A 5 28.78 18.94 -16.91
N GLY A 6 28.19 18.02 -16.14
CA GLY A 6 27.10 18.34 -15.21
C GLY A 6 25.73 17.94 -15.81
N GLY A 7 25.17 16.83 -15.34
CA GLY A 7 23.84 16.35 -15.67
C GLY A 7 23.36 15.41 -14.58
N GLU A 8 22.82 15.99 -13.51
CA GLU A 8 22.07 15.29 -12.47
C GLU A 8 20.77 14.73 -13.06
N GLY A 9 20.45 13.48 -12.73
CA GLY A 9 19.15 12.86 -12.98
C GLY A 9 19.22 11.57 -13.79
N ALA A 10 19.39 10.44 -13.10
CA ALA A 10 18.80 9.14 -13.45
C ALA A 10 19.12 8.09 -12.37
N ASP A 11 18.05 7.50 -11.85
CA ASP A 11 17.97 6.13 -11.32
C ASP A 11 18.73 5.77 -10.03
N ASP A 12 18.17 6.26 -8.92
CA ASP A 12 18.11 5.50 -7.66
C ASP A 12 17.17 4.30 -7.80
N LEU A 13 17.58 3.32 -8.59
CA LEU A 13 17.00 1.98 -8.55
C LEU A 13 17.67 1.20 -7.40
N PRO A 14 16.88 0.66 -6.44
CA PRO A 14 17.43 -0.13 -5.32
C PRO A 14 18.05 -1.45 -5.82
N PRO A 15 18.92 -2.09 -5.02
CA PRO A 15 19.55 -3.35 -5.39
C PRO A 15 18.52 -4.43 -5.72
N ALA A 16 18.77 -5.17 -6.80
CA ALA A 16 17.94 -6.32 -7.17
C ALA A 16 18.26 -7.48 -6.22
N LEU A 17 17.34 -7.76 -5.31
CA LEU A 17 17.31 -9.00 -4.53
C LEU A 17 16.40 -9.99 -5.27
N GLU A 18 16.98 -11.05 -5.82
CA GLU A 18 16.21 -12.16 -6.40
C GLU A 18 16.14 -13.30 -5.40
N LEU A 19 14.93 -13.76 -5.12
CA LEU A 19 14.70 -14.82 -4.15
C LEU A 19 13.91 -15.94 -4.83
N SER A 20 14.59 -17.05 -5.13
CA SER A 20 13.96 -18.26 -5.66
C SER A 20 13.76 -19.28 -4.53
N ALA A 21 12.52 -19.56 -4.17
CA ALA A 21 12.18 -20.68 -3.30
C ALA A 21 10.82 -21.25 -3.74
N ASP A 22 10.79 -22.53 -4.08
CA ASP A 22 9.65 -23.11 -4.81
C ASP A 22 8.56 -23.76 -3.93
N THR A 23 8.76 -24.07 -2.65
CA THR A 23 7.73 -24.73 -1.80
C THR A 23 8.06 -24.73 -0.29
N PRO A 24 7.08 -25.02 0.60
CA PRO A 24 7.34 -25.25 2.02
C PRO A 24 8.15 -26.56 2.15
N ASN A 25 9.34 -26.50 2.76
CA ASN A 25 10.41 -27.53 2.76
C ASN A 25 11.43 -27.46 1.61
N CYS A 26 11.52 -26.34 0.89
CA CYS A 26 12.57 -26.15 -0.11
C CYS A 26 13.93 -25.82 0.52
N ARG A 27 14.97 -26.53 0.06
CA ARG A 27 16.33 -26.00 0.01
C ARG A 27 16.38 -24.96 -1.11
N GLY A 28 16.76 -23.74 -0.79
CA GLY A 28 16.88 -22.64 -1.75
C GLY A 28 18.23 -21.95 -1.64
N VAL A 29 18.50 -21.07 -2.60
CA VAL A 29 19.66 -20.17 -2.56
C VAL A 29 19.13 -18.76 -2.48
N ILE A 30 19.48 -18.03 -1.42
CA ILE A 30 19.25 -16.60 -1.33
C ILE A 30 20.40 -15.92 -2.08
N VAL A 31 20.11 -15.26 -3.20
CA VAL A 31 21.11 -14.52 -3.97
C VAL A 31 20.98 -13.05 -3.62
N LEU A 32 22.00 -12.53 -2.94
CA LEU A 32 22.15 -11.11 -2.63
C LEU A 32 23.05 -10.48 -3.68
N THR A 33 22.50 -9.76 -4.66
CA THR A 33 23.29 -9.06 -5.69
C THR A 33 23.39 -7.56 -5.42
N GLU A 34 24.62 -7.05 -5.33
CA GLU A 34 24.92 -5.63 -5.24
C GLU A 34 25.03 -4.99 -6.64
N LYS A 35 24.83 -3.67 -6.72
CA LYS A 35 25.01 -2.87 -7.94
C LYS A 35 26.47 -3.01 -8.41
N GLY A 36 26.69 -3.66 -9.56
CA GLY A 36 28.04 -3.96 -10.09
C GLY A 36 28.36 -5.44 -10.24
N GLY A 37 27.41 -6.35 -9.97
CA GLY A 37 27.52 -7.76 -10.34
C GLY A 37 28.24 -8.65 -9.32
N ARG A 38 28.60 -8.12 -8.14
CA ARG A 38 29.00 -8.95 -7.00
C ARG A 38 27.75 -9.43 -6.29
N GLY A 39 27.56 -10.75 -6.29
CA GLY A 39 26.47 -11.38 -5.56
C GLY A 39 26.96 -12.47 -4.62
N ILE A 40 26.27 -12.63 -3.49
CA ILE A 40 26.50 -13.72 -2.54
C ILE A 40 25.30 -14.65 -2.57
N SER A 41 25.57 -15.90 -2.88
CA SER A 41 24.60 -16.99 -2.83
C SER A 41 24.71 -17.68 -1.48
N LEU A 42 23.73 -17.48 -0.61
CA LEU A 42 23.64 -18.16 0.68
C LEU A 42 22.69 -19.36 0.56
N PRO A 43 23.17 -20.59 0.76
CA PRO A 43 22.28 -21.73 0.90
C PRO A 43 21.42 -21.55 2.15
N ALA A 44 20.10 -21.59 1.96
CA ALA A 44 19.14 -21.43 3.04
C ALA A 44 18.08 -22.51 2.98
N VAL A 45 17.67 -22.98 4.15
CA VAL A 45 16.60 -23.96 4.30
C VAL A 45 15.50 -23.32 5.14
N ALA A 46 14.28 -23.27 4.60
CA ALA A 46 13.11 -22.87 5.35
C ALA A 46 12.43 -24.12 5.93
N VAL A 47 12.45 -24.26 7.27
CA VAL A 47 11.82 -25.37 8.01
C VAL A 47 10.98 -24.78 9.14
N ASP A 48 9.70 -25.13 9.24
CA ASP A 48 8.82 -24.72 10.35
C ASP A 48 8.84 -23.22 10.68
N ARG A 49 8.85 -22.36 9.64
CA ARG A 49 8.97 -20.90 9.77
C ARG A 49 10.28 -20.41 10.43
N GLN A 50 11.31 -21.24 10.40
CA GLN A 50 12.69 -20.85 10.69
C GLN A 50 13.49 -20.84 9.38
N LEU A 51 14.34 -19.82 9.23
CA LEU A 51 15.33 -19.78 8.18
C LEU A 51 16.67 -20.25 8.74
N ILE A 52 17.16 -21.38 8.24
CA ILE A 52 18.48 -21.90 8.57
C ILE A 52 19.41 -21.50 7.44
N ILE A 53 20.36 -20.60 7.71
CA ILE A 53 21.43 -20.25 6.77
C ILE A 53 22.59 -21.20 7.03
N GLU A 54 22.89 -22.07 6.07
CA GLU A 54 24.04 -22.98 6.17
C GLU A 54 25.32 -22.18 5.86
N SER A 55 25.94 -21.57 6.88
CA SER A 55 27.20 -20.83 6.67
C SER A 55 28.40 -21.78 6.65
N SER A 56 28.83 -22.21 5.46
CA SER A 56 30.20 -22.68 5.28
C SER A 56 31.04 -21.51 4.77
N GLN A 57 31.78 -20.88 5.69
CA GLN A 57 32.77 -19.80 5.52
C GLN A 57 32.36 -18.39 5.95
N SER A 58 33.31 -17.80 6.70
CA SER A 58 33.49 -16.44 7.16
C SER A 58 32.56 -15.40 6.55
N VAL A 59 31.59 -14.95 7.34
CA VAL A 59 30.79 -13.75 7.01
C VAL A 59 31.69 -12.54 7.26
N GLU A 60 32.47 -12.14 6.25
CA GLU A 60 33.03 -10.79 6.21
C GLU A 60 31.87 -9.80 6.30
N LEU A 61 31.98 -8.84 7.23
CA LEU A 61 30.99 -7.82 7.54
C LEU A 61 30.49 -7.15 6.25
N LEU A 62 29.29 -7.55 5.83
CA LEU A 62 28.66 -7.06 4.61
C LEU A 62 28.31 -5.58 4.75
N PRO A 63 28.48 -4.77 3.68
CA PRO A 63 27.89 -3.45 3.64
C PRO A 63 26.37 -3.59 3.72
N VAL A 64 25.74 -2.62 4.39
CA VAL A 64 24.32 -2.60 4.77
C VAL A 64 23.44 -2.69 3.51
N VAL A 65 23.08 -3.91 3.09
CA VAL A 65 21.78 -4.11 2.41
C VAL A 65 20.77 -3.50 3.38
N GLU A 66 20.03 -2.47 2.95
CA GLU A 66 19.07 -1.81 3.84
C GLU A 66 18.25 -2.90 4.54
N SER A 67 18.38 -2.97 5.86
CA SER A 67 18.01 -4.16 6.65
C SER A 67 16.55 -4.56 6.40
N THR A 68 15.73 -3.59 5.99
CA THR A 68 14.32 -3.69 5.62
C THR A 68 14.05 -4.59 4.40
N ALA A 69 14.86 -4.53 3.34
CA ALA A 69 14.63 -5.32 2.13
C ALA A 69 14.90 -6.82 2.39
N LEU A 70 16.03 -7.12 3.07
CA LEU A 70 16.35 -8.47 3.52
C LEU A 70 15.28 -9.01 4.47
N LEU A 71 14.90 -8.24 5.49
CA LEU A 71 13.84 -8.64 6.43
C LEU A 71 12.52 -8.92 5.72
N SER A 72 12.12 -8.10 4.75
CA SER A 72 10.88 -8.31 4.00
C SER A 72 10.94 -9.60 3.16
N ALA A 73 12.08 -9.85 2.50
CA ALA A 73 12.28 -11.04 1.69
C ALA A 73 12.29 -12.33 2.54
N LEU A 74 12.91 -12.29 3.72
CA LEU A 74 12.84 -13.37 4.71
C LEU A 74 11.41 -13.57 5.22
N ALA A 75 10.70 -12.50 5.56
CA ALA A 75 9.31 -12.59 6.00
C ALA A 75 8.42 -13.27 4.96
N LYS A 76 8.62 -13.00 3.66
CA LYS A 76 7.91 -13.68 2.57
C LYS A 76 8.16 -15.20 2.55
N LEU A 77 9.39 -15.66 2.80
CA LEU A 77 9.70 -17.09 2.89
C LEU A 77 9.01 -17.79 4.07
N LEU A 78 8.88 -17.10 5.19
CA LEU A 78 8.32 -17.65 6.42
C LEU A 78 6.79 -17.52 6.50
N THR A 79 6.21 -16.65 5.67
CA THR A 79 4.77 -16.42 5.60
C THR A 79 4.11 -17.42 4.65
N PRO A 80 3.07 -18.15 5.08
CA PRO A 80 2.32 -19.02 4.17
C PRO A 80 1.83 -18.20 2.97
N PRO A 81 2.05 -18.66 1.72
CA PRO A 81 1.77 -17.87 0.53
C PRO A 81 0.27 -17.85 0.22
N ARG A 82 -0.52 -17.25 1.11
CA ARG A 82 -1.98 -17.31 1.07
C ARG A 82 -2.58 -16.64 -0.17
N LEU A 83 -1.83 -15.74 -0.79
CA LEU A 83 -2.17 -15.00 -1.99
C LEU A 83 -1.23 -15.34 -3.17
N ALA A 84 -0.57 -16.51 -3.16
CA ALA A 84 0.21 -16.96 -4.31
C ALA A 84 -0.59 -16.89 -5.61
N GLY A 85 0.00 -16.26 -6.63
CA GLY A 85 -0.61 -16.10 -7.95
C GLY A 85 -1.75 -15.08 -8.02
N VAL A 86 -2.06 -14.37 -6.93
CA VAL A 86 -3.11 -13.35 -6.88
C VAL A 86 -2.52 -11.98 -7.21
N LYS A 87 -3.19 -11.23 -8.09
CA LYS A 87 -2.86 -9.83 -8.40
C LYS A 87 -3.64 -8.89 -7.48
N VAL A 88 -2.92 -8.04 -6.74
CA VAL A 88 -3.49 -7.12 -5.74
C VAL A 88 -3.10 -5.69 -6.09
N MET A 89 -4.11 -4.83 -6.26
CA MET A 89 -3.89 -3.38 -6.35
C MET A 89 -4.25 -2.72 -5.02
N VAL A 90 -3.36 -1.86 -4.53
CA VAL A 90 -3.54 -1.06 -3.32
C VAL A 90 -3.45 0.42 -3.70
N THR A 91 -4.39 1.26 -3.25
CA THR A 91 -4.18 2.72 -3.24
C THR A 91 -3.77 3.16 -1.86
N ALA A 92 -2.79 4.06 -1.72
CA ALA A 92 -2.32 4.57 -0.44
C ALA A 92 -1.94 6.06 -0.49
N GLY A 93 -1.82 6.68 0.70
CA GLY A 93 -1.48 8.09 0.85
C GLY A 93 -2.68 9.04 0.68
N PRO A 94 -2.47 10.35 0.90
CA PRO A 94 -3.48 11.37 0.58
C PRO A 94 -3.47 11.69 -0.91
N THR A 95 -4.55 12.28 -1.42
CA THR A 95 -4.47 13.07 -2.66
C THR A 95 -4.33 14.54 -2.32
N LEU A 96 -3.62 15.29 -3.17
CA LEU A 96 -3.39 16.72 -3.03
C LEU A 96 -4.00 17.45 -4.24
N GLU A 97 -5.01 18.27 -3.98
CA GLU A 97 -5.78 18.99 -4.99
C GLU A 97 -5.26 20.44 -5.07
N ASP A 98 -4.53 20.76 -6.13
CA ASP A 98 -3.84 22.05 -6.26
C ASP A 98 -4.82 23.21 -6.41
N ILE A 99 -4.64 24.24 -5.57
CA ILE A 99 -5.34 25.53 -5.66
C ILE A 99 -4.55 26.47 -6.60
N ASP A 100 -3.24 26.50 -6.38
CA ASP A 100 -2.24 27.21 -7.17
C ASP A 100 -0.89 26.46 -7.05
N PRO A 101 0.20 26.84 -7.74
CA PRO A 101 1.46 26.08 -7.71
C PRO A 101 2.15 26.01 -6.33
N VAL A 102 1.60 26.69 -5.31
CA VAL A 102 2.17 26.78 -3.96
C VAL A 102 1.23 26.18 -2.90
N ARG A 103 -0.07 26.04 -3.20
CA ARG A 103 -1.10 25.67 -2.23
C ARG A 103 -1.97 24.55 -2.77
N PHE A 104 -2.35 23.64 -1.90
CA PHE A 104 -3.24 22.52 -2.22
C PHE A 104 -4.21 22.26 -1.06
N ILE A 105 -5.26 21.50 -1.35
CA ILE A 105 -6.16 20.88 -0.38
C ILE A 105 -5.78 19.41 -0.28
N GLY A 106 -5.67 18.87 0.93
CA GLY A 106 -5.32 17.47 1.11
C GLY A 106 -5.66 16.96 2.50
N ASN A 107 -5.53 15.65 2.67
CA ASN A 107 -5.85 14.94 3.90
C ASN A 107 -4.58 14.64 4.71
N ARG A 108 -4.71 14.50 6.04
CA ARG A 108 -3.59 14.22 6.96
C ARG A 108 -3.13 12.75 6.95
N SER A 109 -3.27 12.05 5.82
CA SER A 109 -2.85 10.66 5.74
C SER A 109 -1.34 10.57 5.62
N SER A 110 -0.72 9.75 6.48
CA SER A 110 0.70 9.42 6.38
C SER A 110 1.00 8.35 5.32
N GLY A 111 -0.02 7.68 4.77
CA GLY A 111 0.12 6.53 3.85
C GLY A 111 0.69 5.24 4.48
N LYS A 112 1.21 5.29 5.72
CA LYS A 112 1.87 4.17 6.40
C LYS A 112 1.04 2.88 6.41
N MET A 113 -0.27 2.98 6.64
CA MET A 113 -1.14 1.79 6.66
C MET A 113 -1.21 1.13 5.27
N GLY A 114 -1.43 1.91 4.21
CA GLY A 114 -1.50 1.37 2.84
C GLY A 114 -0.19 0.75 2.39
N TYR A 115 0.93 1.35 2.75
CA TYR A 115 2.26 0.78 2.50
C TYR A 115 2.46 -0.54 3.26
N ALA A 116 2.09 -0.60 4.54
CA ALA A 116 2.15 -1.84 5.32
C ALA A 116 1.25 -2.94 4.71
N VAL A 117 0.06 -2.59 4.22
CA VAL A 117 -0.85 -3.51 3.52
C VAL A 117 -0.24 -4.03 2.23
N ALA A 118 0.38 -3.16 1.42
CA ALA A 118 1.07 -3.56 0.19
C ALA A 118 2.23 -4.52 0.48
N THR A 119 3.06 -4.24 1.49
CA THR A 119 4.13 -5.13 1.95
C THR A 119 3.58 -6.48 2.40
N ALA A 120 2.55 -6.49 3.25
CA ALA A 120 1.95 -7.72 3.77
C ALA A 120 1.30 -8.57 2.66
N ALA A 121 0.67 -7.95 1.66
CA ALA A 121 0.13 -8.66 0.50
C ALA A 121 1.23 -9.34 -0.31
N TRP A 122 2.35 -8.64 -0.55
CA TRP A 122 3.49 -9.18 -1.27
C TRP A 122 4.17 -10.32 -0.50
N GLN A 123 4.32 -10.18 0.82
CA GLN A 123 4.83 -11.22 1.71
C GLN A 123 3.91 -12.45 1.74
N ALA A 124 2.60 -12.26 1.59
CA ALA A 124 1.63 -13.35 1.43
C ALA A 124 1.66 -14.00 0.03
N GLY A 125 2.58 -13.61 -0.86
CA GLY A 125 2.79 -14.22 -2.17
C GLY A 125 2.09 -13.53 -3.34
N ALA A 126 1.41 -12.39 -3.12
CA ALA A 126 0.73 -11.66 -4.18
C ALA A 126 1.72 -10.93 -5.12
N GLN A 127 1.27 -10.67 -6.34
CA GLN A 127 1.82 -9.63 -7.20
C GLN A 127 1.13 -8.31 -6.85
N VAL A 128 1.89 -7.30 -6.43
CA VAL A 128 1.31 -6.07 -5.86
C VAL A 128 1.64 -4.85 -6.70
N GLN A 129 0.59 -4.11 -7.06
CA GLN A 129 0.68 -2.76 -7.61
C GLN A 129 0.17 -1.76 -6.56
N LEU A 130 1.01 -0.79 -6.21
CA LEU A 130 0.70 0.28 -5.27
C LEU A 130 0.55 1.61 -6.03
N ILE A 131 -0.66 2.15 -6.06
CA ILE A 131 -0.92 3.52 -6.54
C ILE A 131 -0.82 4.46 -5.34
N SER A 132 0.25 5.23 -5.26
CA SER A 132 0.56 6.05 -4.10
C SER A 132 0.37 7.54 -4.39
N GLY A 133 -0.46 8.17 -3.58
CA GLY A 133 -0.48 9.62 -3.43
C GLY A 133 0.81 10.17 -2.78
N PRO A 134 0.93 11.50 -2.61
CA PRO A 134 2.16 12.12 -2.11
C PRO A 134 2.46 11.77 -0.64
N VAL A 135 3.50 10.97 -0.43
CA VAL A 135 4.03 10.61 0.90
C VAL A 135 5.56 10.50 0.85
N ASN A 136 6.21 10.70 1.99
CA ASN A 136 7.65 10.51 2.14
C ASN A 136 7.95 9.12 2.73
N LEU A 137 7.58 8.07 1.99
CA LEU A 137 7.82 6.67 2.36
C LEU A 137 8.61 5.96 1.25
N PRO A 138 9.60 5.11 1.60
CA PRO A 138 10.33 4.31 0.62
C PRO A 138 9.38 3.31 -0.04
N ALA A 139 9.61 3.02 -1.33
CA ALA A 139 8.85 2.00 -2.03
C ALA A 139 9.02 0.63 -1.33
N PRO A 140 7.94 -0.12 -1.05
CA PRO A 140 8.07 -1.44 -0.47
C PRO A 140 8.83 -2.38 -1.40
N PHE A 141 9.71 -3.19 -0.82
CA PHE A 141 10.48 -4.17 -1.58
C PHE A 141 9.56 -5.14 -2.35
N GLY A 142 9.84 -5.34 -3.64
CA GLY A 142 9.10 -6.25 -4.52
C GLY A 142 7.69 -5.78 -4.93
N VAL A 143 7.29 -4.56 -4.56
CA VAL A 143 6.01 -3.95 -4.94
C VAL A 143 6.23 -2.95 -6.09
N THR A 144 5.39 -3.02 -7.13
CA THR A 144 5.42 -2.03 -8.22
C THR A 144 4.69 -0.78 -7.76
N VAL A 145 5.37 0.36 -7.70
CA VAL A 145 4.79 1.62 -7.21
C VAL A 145 4.58 2.61 -8.35
N GLN A 146 3.37 3.12 -8.50
CA GLN A 146 3.04 4.25 -9.36
C GLN A 146 2.66 5.44 -8.50
N ARG A 147 3.37 6.56 -8.67
CA ARG A 147 3.12 7.79 -7.92
C ARG A 147 2.08 8.65 -8.64
N VAL A 148 1.17 9.23 -7.88
CA VAL A 148 0.13 10.16 -8.33
C VAL A 148 0.02 11.30 -7.34
N ARG A 149 -0.58 12.40 -7.75
CA ARG A 149 -0.79 13.59 -6.92
C ARG A 149 -2.25 13.78 -6.54
N SER A 150 -3.13 13.84 -7.53
CA SER A 150 -4.55 14.19 -7.36
C SER A 150 -5.47 12.97 -7.33
N ALA A 151 -6.73 13.18 -6.94
CA ALA A 151 -7.77 12.17 -7.03
C ALA A 151 -8.03 11.71 -8.48
N GLU A 152 -7.98 12.64 -9.45
CA GLU A 152 -8.17 12.33 -10.87
C GLU A 152 -7.00 11.50 -11.43
N GLU A 153 -5.75 11.83 -11.09
CA GLU A 153 -4.59 11.02 -11.48
C GLU A 153 -4.64 9.63 -10.85
N MET A 154 -5.04 9.54 -9.57
CA MET A 154 -5.22 8.27 -8.90
C MET A 154 -6.31 7.43 -9.57
N GLN A 155 -7.44 8.05 -9.94
CA GLN A 155 -8.50 7.37 -10.66
C GLN A 155 -8.00 6.81 -11.99
N GLN A 156 -7.31 7.62 -12.80
CA GLN A 156 -6.78 7.21 -14.10
C GLN A 156 -5.79 6.05 -13.96
N ALA A 157 -4.90 6.12 -12.97
CA ALA A 157 -3.94 5.05 -12.68
C ALA A 157 -4.62 3.73 -12.27
N VAL A 158 -5.67 3.81 -11.44
CA VAL A 158 -6.46 2.65 -11.06
C VAL A 158 -7.18 2.08 -12.29
N GLU A 159 -7.89 2.90 -13.06
CA GLU A 159 -8.66 2.47 -14.23
C GLU A 159 -7.80 1.79 -15.30
N ALA A 160 -6.55 2.24 -15.48
CA ALA A 160 -5.60 1.66 -16.43
C ALA A 160 -5.20 0.22 -16.08
N GLY A 161 -5.21 -0.18 -14.81
CA GLY A 161 -4.70 -1.49 -14.36
C GLY A 161 -5.74 -2.41 -13.70
N ILE A 162 -6.90 -1.88 -13.29
CA ILE A 162 -7.83 -2.61 -12.41
C ILE A 162 -8.46 -3.85 -13.04
N ALA A 163 -8.58 -3.89 -14.37
CA ALA A 163 -9.21 -5.01 -15.09
C ALA A 163 -8.45 -6.34 -14.92
N GLU A 164 -7.15 -6.28 -14.61
CA GLU A 164 -6.32 -7.46 -14.41
C GLU A 164 -6.17 -7.86 -12.94
N GLN A 165 -6.76 -7.11 -12.01
CA GLN A 165 -6.56 -7.34 -10.58
C GLN A 165 -7.61 -8.30 -10.04
N ASP A 166 -7.21 -9.16 -9.12
CA ASP A 166 -8.11 -10.05 -8.40
C ASP A 166 -8.69 -9.37 -7.15
N ILE A 167 -7.89 -8.52 -6.51
CA ILE A 167 -8.21 -7.82 -5.27
C ILE A 167 -7.86 -6.34 -5.42
N TYR A 168 -8.76 -5.48 -4.96
CA TYR A 168 -8.54 -4.05 -4.85
C TYR A 168 -8.71 -3.59 -3.40
N ILE A 169 -7.67 -3.00 -2.82
CA ILE A 169 -7.68 -2.49 -1.45
C ILE A 169 -7.53 -0.97 -1.47
N SER A 170 -8.64 -0.27 -1.19
CA SER A 170 -8.72 1.18 -1.24
C SER A 170 -8.36 1.81 0.11
N THR A 171 -7.07 1.99 0.37
CA THR A 171 -6.57 2.58 1.64
C THR A 171 -6.24 4.07 1.54
N ALA A 172 -6.20 4.63 0.34
CA ALA A 172 -5.89 6.04 0.13
C ALA A 172 -6.93 6.97 0.76
N ALA A 173 -6.47 8.09 1.30
CA ALA A 173 -7.31 9.17 1.79
C ALA A 173 -7.54 10.18 0.66
N VAL A 174 -8.37 9.79 -0.30
CA VAL A 174 -8.75 10.63 -1.45
C VAL A 174 -9.56 11.83 -0.95
N ALA A 175 -9.21 13.03 -1.41
CA ALA A 175 -9.97 14.24 -1.08
C ALA A 175 -11.35 14.21 -1.77
N ASP A 176 -12.43 14.48 -1.03
CA ASP A 176 -13.80 14.47 -1.57
C ASP A 176 -14.08 15.64 -2.54
N PHE A 177 -13.30 16.71 -2.44
CA PHE A 177 -13.45 17.93 -3.22
C PHE A 177 -12.11 18.42 -3.77
N ARG A 178 -12.16 19.05 -4.94
CA ARG A 178 -11.04 19.77 -5.57
C ARG A 178 -11.44 21.18 -5.99
N PRO A 179 -10.48 22.10 -6.18
CA PRO A 179 -10.76 23.40 -6.81
C PRO A 179 -11.40 23.22 -8.20
N HIS A 180 -12.52 23.92 -8.45
CA HIS A 180 -13.24 23.84 -9.73
C HIS A 180 -12.38 24.36 -10.89
N VAL A 181 -11.57 25.39 -10.66
CA VAL A 181 -10.53 25.86 -11.59
C VAL A 181 -9.27 26.12 -10.77
N PRO A 182 -8.23 25.28 -10.85
CA PRO A 182 -6.93 25.59 -10.27
C PRO A 182 -6.30 26.79 -10.99
N SER A 183 -5.53 27.60 -10.27
CA SER A 183 -4.82 28.74 -10.84
C SER A 183 -3.42 28.33 -11.28
N ASP A 184 -3.01 28.67 -12.51
CA ASP A 184 -1.64 28.42 -13.00
C ASP A 184 -0.59 29.34 -12.35
N ARG A 185 -1.03 30.32 -11.54
CA ARG A 185 -0.16 31.29 -10.88
C ARG A 185 -0.50 31.38 -9.39
N LYS A 186 0.51 31.63 -8.57
CA LYS A 186 0.33 31.89 -7.14
C LYS A 186 -0.67 33.02 -6.94
N ILE A 187 -1.78 32.73 -6.26
CA ILE A 187 -2.81 33.72 -6.01
C ILE A 187 -2.27 34.76 -5.03
N LYS A 188 -2.20 36.01 -5.47
CA LYS A 188 -1.71 37.14 -4.66
C LYS A 188 -2.71 37.50 -3.58
N LYS A 189 -2.20 37.93 -2.43
CA LYS A 189 -3.03 38.42 -1.32
C LYS A 189 -3.78 39.68 -1.77
N SER A 190 -5.11 39.62 -1.80
CA SER A 190 -6.00 40.78 -1.91
C SER A 190 -6.67 41.03 -0.55
N GLY A 191 -7.01 42.29 -0.26
CA GLY A 191 -7.47 42.71 1.06
C GLY A 191 -8.81 42.13 1.53
N ALA A 192 -9.57 41.47 0.63
CA ALA A 192 -10.93 40.99 0.88
C ALA A 192 -11.04 39.50 1.26
N GLY A 193 -9.90 38.80 1.41
CA GLY A 193 -9.88 37.34 1.60
C GLY A 193 -9.88 36.56 0.29
N LEU A 194 -9.67 35.23 0.38
CA LEU A 194 -9.63 34.32 -0.76
C LEU A 194 -10.79 33.33 -0.66
N ALA A 195 -11.66 33.33 -1.66
CA ALA A 195 -12.69 32.30 -1.84
C ALA A 195 -12.23 31.30 -2.91
N ILE A 196 -12.39 30.01 -2.63
CA ILE A 196 -12.05 28.91 -3.53
C ILE A 196 -13.34 28.13 -3.80
N ASN A 197 -13.78 28.10 -5.05
CA ASN A 197 -14.93 27.29 -5.45
C ASN A 197 -14.48 25.84 -5.61
N LEU A 198 -15.17 24.93 -4.94
CA LEU A 198 -14.87 23.50 -4.96
C LEU A 198 -15.88 22.72 -5.80
N THR A 199 -15.42 21.63 -6.40
CA THR A 199 -16.24 20.63 -7.08
C THR A 199 -15.91 19.24 -6.54
N VAL A 200 -16.83 18.28 -6.67
CA VAL A 200 -16.69 16.93 -6.13
C VAL A 200 -15.68 16.10 -6.92
N ASN A 201 -14.83 15.37 -6.21
CA ASN A 201 -13.91 14.40 -6.79
C ASN A 201 -14.59 13.06 -7.13
N PRO A 202 -13.97 12.28 -8.03
CA PRO A 202 -14.47 10.96 -8.37
C PRO A 202 -14.39 10.00 -7.19
N ASP A 203 -15.44 9.19 -7.01
CA ASP A 203 -15.44 8.08 -6.04
C ASP A 203 -14.79 6.84 -6.66
N ILE A 204 -13.46 6.73 -6.56
CA ILE A 204 -12.66 5.65 -7.17
C ILE A 204 -13.16 4.27 -6.72
N LEU A 205 -13.44 4.09 -5.42
CA LEU A 205 -13.89 2.80 -4.89
C LEU A 205 -15.26 2.41 -5.45
N ARG A 206 -16.19 3.37 -5.57
CA ARG A 206 -17.50 3.12 -6.20
C ARG A 206 -17.34 2.82 -7.70
N SER A 207 -16.45 3.53 -8.40
CA SER A 207 -16.16 3.26 -9.82
C SER A 207 -15.66 1.82 -10.01
N VAL A 208 -14.68 1.38 -9.20
CA VAL A 208 -14.14 0.01 -9.26
C VAL A 208 -15.18 -1.04 -8.89
N ALA A 209 -15.90 -0.86 -7.79
CA ALA A 209 -16.89 -1.82 -7.32
C ALA A 209 -18.13 -1.91 -8.24
N GLY A 210 -18.44 -0.84 -8.98
CA GLY A 210 -19.54 -0.77 -9.93
C GLY A 210 -19.24 -1.34 -11.32
N ARG A 211 -18.05 -1.88 -11.56
CA ARG A 211 -17.69 -2.53 -12.83
C ARG A 211 -18.56 -3.76 -13.09
N SER A 212 -18.66 -4.16 -14.36
CA SER A 212 -19.34 -5.41 -14.75
C SER A 212 -18.68 -6.65 -14.12
N THR A 213 -17.36 -6.62 -14.01
CA THR A 213 -16.53 -7.66 -13.39
C THR A 213 -15.61 -6.98 -12.38
N PRO A 214 -16.11 -6.64 -11.18
CA PRO A 214 -15.30 -5.97 -10.17
C PRO A 214 -14.34 -6.99 -9.52
N PRO A 215 -13.13 -6.57 -9.12
CA PRO A 215 -12.27 -7.38 -8.25
C PRO A 215 -12.91 -7.51 -6.86
N PHE A 216 -12.33 -8.36 -6.01
CA PHE A 216 -12.68 -8.37 -4.59
C PHE A 216 -12.28 -7.03 -3.95
N CYS A 217 -13.27 -6.20 -3.64
CA CYS A 217 -13.07 -4.84 -3.17
C CYS A 217 -13.07 -4.76 -1.64
N VAL A 218 -12.01 -4.17 -1.11
CA VAL A 218 -11.84 -3.84 0.30
C VAL A 218 -11.78 -2.32 0.45
N GLY A 219 -12.80 -1.74 1.08
CA GLY A 219 -12.82 -0.31 1.40
C GLY A 219 -12.22 -0.01 2.77
N PHE A 220 -11.66 1.18 2.96
CA PHE A 220 -11.32 1.71 4.29
C PHE A 220 -12.32 2.77 4.75
N ALA A 221 -12.53 2.85 6.06
CA ALA A 221 -13.31 3.89 6.70
C ALA A 221 -12.58 4.39 7.95
N ALA A 222 -12.37 5.70 8.04
CA ALA A 222 -11.80 6.36 9.19
C ALA A 222 -12.92 7.22 9.79
N GLU A 223 -13.47 6.80 10.92
CA GLU A 223 -14.63 7.46 11.53
C GLU A 223 -14.26 7.95 12.93
N THR A 224 -14.80 9.09 13.35
CA THR A 224 -14.62 9.67 14.69
C THR A 224 -15.63 9.13 15.70
N ASP A 225 -16.75 8.59 15.19
CA ASP A 225 -17.89 8.08 15.94
C ASP A 225 -18.59 6.98 15.11
N GLN A 226 -19.57 6.30 15.72
CA GLN A 226 -20.47 5.33 15.06
C GLN A 226 -19.84 4.43 13.98
N VAL A 227 -18.62 3.94 14.23
CA VAL A 227 -17.76 3.24 13.26
C VAL A 227 -18.49 2.12 12.53
N GLU A 228 -19.25 1.30 13.26
CA GLU A 228 -20.01 0.18 12.70
C GLU A 228 -21.10 0.63 11.72
N ASN A 229 -21.87 1.66 12.08
CA ASN A 229 -22.99 2.13 11.27
C ASN A 229 -22.49 2.62 9.90
N TYR A 230 -21.46 3.47 9.91
CA TYR A 230 -20.85 4.00 8.70
C TYR A 230 -20.16 2.91 7.87
N ALA A 231 -19.43 2.00 8.52
CA ALA A 231 -18.77 0.89 7.81
C ALA A 231 -19.78 -0.03 7.11
N ARG A 232 -20.86 -0.41 7.81
CA ARG A 232 -21.94 -1.23 7.23
C ARG A 232 -22.72 -0.47 6.15
N GLY A 233 -22.91 0.84 6.30
CA GLY A 233 -23.47 1.71 5.26
C GLY A 233 -22.62 1.68 4.00
N LYS A 234 -21.32 2.01 4.11
CA LYS A 234 -20.35 1.97 3.00
C LYS A 234 -20.28 0.61 2.31
N LEU A 235 -20.31 -0.49 3.08
CA LEU A 235 -20.33 -1.86 2.55
C LEU A 235 -21.54 -2.08 1.61
N ARG A 236 -22.74 -1.67 2.04
CA ARG A 236 -23.98 -1.80 1.24
C ARG A 236 -24.01 -0.84 0.06
N ASP A 237 -23.76 0.45 0.30
CA ASP A 237 -23.93 1.51 -0.67
C ASP A 237 -23.00 1.39 -1.88
N LYS A 238 -21.82 0.78 -1.68
CA LYS A 238 -20.83 0.52 -2.72
C LYS A 238 -20.72 -0.96 -3.10
N ASN A 239 -21.60 -1.82 -2.57
CA ASN A 239 -21.62 -3.27 -2.81
C ASN A 239 -20.24 -3.95 -2.64
N LEU A 240 -19.57 -3.65 -1.53
CA LEU A 240 -18.21 -4.11 -1.26
C LEU A 240 -18.20 -5.49 -0.62
N GLN A 241 -17.12 -6.25 -0.83
CA GLN A 241 -16.96 -7.54 -0.17
C GLN A 241 -16.46 -7.39 1.27
N MET A 242 -15.70 -6.33 1.56
CA MET A 242 -15.22 -6.04 2.91
C MET A 242 -14.99 -4.53 3.12
N VAL A 243 -15.20 -4.08 4.35
CA VAL A 243 -14.76 -2.76 4.83
C VAL A 243 -13.86 -2.96 6.06
N ALA A 244 -12.70 -2.32 6.06
CA ALA A 244 -11.82 -2.21 7.21
C ALA A 244 -11.98 -0.82 7.83
N ALA A 245 -12.59 -0.75 9.01
CA ALA A 245 -12.88 0.52 9.66
C ALA A 245 -11.99 0.73 10.89
N ASN A 246 -11.48 1.94 11.07
CA ASN A 246 -10.77 2.32 12.29
C ASN A 246 -11.38 3.57 12.91
N LEU A 247 -11.41 3.59 14.24
CA LEU A 247 -11.75 4.80 15.00
C LEU A 247 -10.56 5.78 14.91
N VAL A 248 -10.83 7.03 14.54
CA VAL A 248 -9.83 8.09 14.47
C VAL A 248 -10.23 9.22 15.41
N GLY A 249 -9.37 9.58 16.35
CA GLY A 249 -9.65 10.57 17.38
C GLY A 249 -9.91 9.95 18.77
N GLY A 250 -9.63 10.71 19.82
CA GLY A 250 -9.56 10.24 21.21
C GLY A 250 -8.12 10.02 21.71
N GLU A 251 -7.95 9.66 22.99
CA GLU A 251 -6.62 9.45 23.63
C GLU A 251 -5.79 8.31 23.02
N GLN A 252 -6.36 7.49 22.12
CA GLN A 252 -5.76 6.23 21.65
C GLN A 252 -5.41 6.13 20.15
N GLY A 253 -5.56 7.18 19.33
CA GLY A 253 -5.03 7.11 17.95
C GLY A 253 -5.61 8.11 16.94
N GLY A 254 -4.72 8.84 16.29
CA GLY A 254 -5.01 9.69 15.12
C GLY A 254 -4.32 9.17 13.84
N PHE A 255 -4.56 9.84 12.71
CA PHE A 255 -3.96 9.51 11.39
C PHE A 255 -2.41 9.36 11.40
N GLU A 256 -1.75 9.95 12.38
CA GLU A 256 -0.29 10.01 12.55
C GLU A 256 0.28 9.01 13.59
N SER A 257 -0.56 8.14 14.19
CA SER A 257 -0.10 7.09 15.12
C SER A 257 0.56 5.92 14.38
N ASP A 258 1.58 5.28 14.97
CA ASP A 258 2.16 4.03 14.45
C ASP A 258 1.37 2.77 14.85
N GLN A 259 0.41 2.92 15.76
CA GLN A 259 -0.48 1.87 16.23
C GLN A 259 -1.93 2.18 15.84
N ASN A 260 -2.70 1.13 15.56
CA ASN A 260 -4.11 1.24 15.20
C ASN A 260 -4.85 -0.08 15.51
N SER A 261 -6.17 -0.07 15.44
CA SER A 261 -7.03 -1.26 15.39
C SER A 261 -7.92 -1.19 14.15
N LEU A 262 -8.43 -2.33 13.71
CA LEU A 262 -9.39 -2.37 12.60
C LEU A 262 -10.59 -3.24 12.99
N HIS A 263 -11.79 -2.72 12.83
CA HIS A 263 -12.99 -3.54 12.83
C HIS A 263 -13.35 -3.85 11.37
N LEU A 264 -13.27 -5.12 11.01
CA LEU A 264 -13.58 -5.60 9.67
C LEU A 264 -15.05 -5.98 9.58
N PHE A 265 -15.71 -5.55 8.52
CA PHE A 265 -17.11 -5.86 8.24
C PHE A 265 -17.25 -6.49 6.86
N TRP A 266 -18.12 -7.50 6.72
CA TRP A 266 -18.52 -8.08 5.46
C TRP A 266 -19.98 -8.55 5.53
N HIS A 267 -20.51 -9.02 4.41
CA HIS A 267 -21.89 -9.54 4.37
C HIS A 267 -22.02 -10.78 5.25
N GLY A 268 -22.79 -10.67 6.34
CA GLY A 268 -23.04 -11.77 7.28
C GLY A 268 -21.96 -11.95 8.36
N GLY A 269 -21.03 -11.02 8.54
CA GLY A 269 -20.08 -11.12 9.65
C GLY A 269 -19.18 -9.91 9.87
N GLU A 270 -18.40 -9.99 10.94
CA GLU A 270 -17.42 -8.98 11.34
C GLU A 270 -16.26 -9.64 12.10
N ARG A 271 -15.13 -8.93 12.20
CA ARG A 271 -13.95 -9.35 12.98
C ARG A 271 -13.21 -8.14 13.48
N LEU A 272 -13.00 -8.07 14.79
CA LEU A 272 -12.13 -7.07 15.39
C LEU A 272 -10.66 -7.54 15.30
N LEU A 273 -9.81 -6.69 14.73
CA LEU A 273 -8.36 -6.81 14.81
C LEU A 273 -7.85 -5.93 15.96
N PRO A 274 -7.06 -6.47 16.90
CA PRO A 274 -6.67 -5.78 18.11
C PRO A 274 -5.75 -4.59 17.81
N PHE A 275 -5.65 -3.69 18.79
CA PHE A 275 -4.75 -2.55 18.75
C PHE A 275 -3.29 -3.02 18.73
N THR A 276 -2.57 -2.74 17.65
CA THR A 276 -1.17 -3.17 17.45
C THR A 276 -0.46 -2.25 16.46
N GLY A 277 0.82 -2.50 16.21
CA GLY A 277 1.58 -1.78 15.18
C GLY A 277 1.00 -1.99 13.78
N LYS A 278 1.04 -0.96 12.94
CA LYS A 278 0.47 -0.99 11.57
C LYS A 278 0.97 -2.17 10.72
N GLU A 279 2.21 -2.59 10.89
CA GLU A 279 2.79 -3.74 10.17
C GLU A 279 2.09 -5.05 10.56
N GLN A 280 2.01 -5.34 11.87
CA GLN A 280 1.32 -6.54 12.36
C GLN A 280 -0.18 -6.50 12.03
N LEU A 281 -0.79 -5.33 12.11
CA LEU A 281 -2.19 -5.12 11.77
C LEU A 281 -2.45 -5.38 10.28
N ALA A 282 -1.53 -4.95 9.40
CA ALA A 282 -1.58 -5.21 7.97
C ALA A 282 -1.49 -6.71 7.65
N VAL A 283 -0.62 -7.45 8.34
CA VAL A 283 -0.54 -8.92 8.22
C VAL A 283 -1.89 -9.55 8.58
N SER A 284 -2.46 -9.22 9.74
CA SER A 284 -3.76 -9.76 10.16
C SER A 284 -4.91 -9.38 9.23
N LEU A 285 -4.89 -8.16 8.67
CA LEU A 285 -5.84 -7.74 7.64
C LEU A 285 -5.70 -8.60 6.38
N ILE A 286 -4.49 -8.77 5.86
CA ILE A 286 -4.24 -9.55 4.64
C ILE A 286 -4.62 -11.02 4.83
N GLU A 287 -4.41 -11.59 6.01
CA GLU A 287 -4.89 -12.94 6.32
C GLU A 287 -6.42 -13.04 6.24
N ALA A 288 -7.14 -12.06 6.78
CA ALA A 288 -8.60 -12.00 6.70
C ALA A 288 -9.08 -11.76 5.25
N VAL A 289 -8.43 -10.87 4.51
CA VAL A 289 -8.73 -10.61 3.09
C VAL A 289 -8.54 -11.88 2.26
N ALA A 290 -7.43 -12.60 2.43
CA ALA A 290 -7.17 -13.85 1.72
C ALA A 290 -8.22 -14.93 2.04
N GLU A 291 -8.65 -15.04 3.29
CA GLU A 291 -9.70 -15.96 3.73
C GLU A 291 -11.03 -15.65 3.03
N ARG A 292 -11.43 -14.37 3.03
CA ARG A 292 -12.70 -13.92 2.44
C ARG A 292 -12.69 -13.97 0.90
N TYR A 293 -11.59 -13.56 0.28
CA TYR A 293 -11.41 -13.63 -1.18
C TYR A 293 -11.59 -15.06 -1.71
N ARG A 294 -11.02 -16.07 -1.04
CA ARG A 294 -11.21 -17.47 -1.43
C ARG A 294 -12.64 -17.96 -1.31
N GLN A 295 -13.40 -17.45 -0.35
CA GLN A 295 -14.82 -17.80 -0.20
C GLN A 295 -15.64 -17.13 -1.30
N TRP A 296 -15.40 -15.85 -1.55
CA TRP A 296 -16.05 -15.08 -2.61
C TRP A 296 -15.78 -15.67 -4.00
N ARG A 297 -14.58 -16.17 -4.28
CA ARG A 297 -14.30 -16.84 -5.56
C ARG A 297 -15.00 -18.17 -5.77
N ARG A 298 -15.55 -18.78 -4.71
CA ARG A 298 -16.26 -20.07 -4.78
C ARG A 298 -17.78 -19.91 -4.86
N SER A 299 -18.30 -18.75 -4.47
CA SER A 299 -19.73 -18.39 -4.58
C SER A 299 -20.08 -17.87 -5.96
#